data_AF-A0A060DNL3-F1
#
_entry.id   AF-A0A060DNL3-F1
#
_cell.length_a   1.000
_cell.length_b   1.000
_cell.length_c   1.000
_cell.angle_alpha   90.00
_cell.angle_beta   90.00
_cell.angle_gamma   90.00
#
_symmetry.space_group_name_H-M   'P 1'
#
loop_
_entity.id
_entity.type
_entity.pdbx_description
1 polymer ?
#
loop_
_entity_poly.entity_id
_entity_poly.type
_entity_poly.pdbx_seq_one_letter_code
_entity_poly.pdbx_strand_id
1 'polypeptide(L)'
;MPDDGPLPALPMMLRRRASPIGQKLIAAALACGDAAHTARYVLASGHGELARTVGIIDSLRQGELPSPAEFSLSVHHGLAGLLSIHTGNRRGHTALAAGPDSFGFGLLEAAASLAETPSEPVLLLYTDAPMPDEYAPFRTAADEALPLVVALALGPADGEGEGLALQCAPAAGGPAAESTALDFMRFLLSGAPRATSRGARLDWVWRRAD
;
A
#
# COMPACT_ATOMS: atom_id res chain seq x y z
N MET A 1 17.39 -1.21 15.89
CA MET A 1 16.57 -0.01 15.74
C MET A 1 16.59 0.31 14.26
N PRO A 2 15.44 0.32 13.56
CA PRO A 2 15.41 0.87 12.21
C PRO A 2 15.90 2.31 12.30
N ASP A 3 16.63 2.75 11.28
CA ASP A 3 17.10 4.13 11.18
C ASP A 3 15.87 5.05 11.03
N ASP A 4 15.49 5.78 12.09
CA ASP A 4 14.41 6.78 12.10
C ASP A 4 14.83 8.07 11.35
N GLY A 5 15.63 7.93 10.31
CA GLY A 5 16.04 9.02 9.44
C GLY A 5 14.84 9.68 8.76
N PRO A 6 14.87 11.01 8.53
CA PRO A 6 13.77 11.68 7.85
C PRO A 6 13.56 11.08 6.46
N LEU A 7 12.30 10.89 6.07
CA LEU A 7 11.94 10.45 4.73
C LEU A 7 12.65 11.31 3.67
N PRO A 8 13.16 10.71 2.57
CA PRO A 8 13.93 11.44 1.58
C PRO A 8 13.10 12.58 0.97
N ALA A 9 13.73 13.75 0.83
CA ALA A 9 13.07 14.91 0.26
C ALA A 9 12.72 14.66 -1.21
N LEU A 10 11.43 14.74 -1.55
CA LEU A 10 10.99 14.49 -2.92
C LEU A 10 11.39 15.62 -3.87
N PRO A 11 11.85 15.29 -5.09
CA PRO A 11 12.03 16.25 -6.16
C PRO A 11 10.76 17.09 -6.40
N MET A 12 10.93 18.36 -6.74
CA MET A 12 9.81 19.30 -6.93
C MET A 12 8.77 18.79 -7.92
N MET A 13 9.21 18.10 -8.98
CA MET A 13 8.31 17.52 -9.98
C MET A 13 7.36 16.48 -9.38
N LEU A 14 7.86 15.60 -8.50
CA LEU A 14 7.02 14.60 -7.83
C LEU A 14 6.06 15.25 -6.84
N ARG A 15 6.54 16.23 -6.05
CA ARG A 15 5.71 16.98 -5.10
C ARG A 15 4.53 17.70 -5.76
N ARG A 16 4.67 18.13 -7.01
CA ARG A 16 3.58 18.79 -7.76
C ARG A 16 2.55 17.83 -8.34
N ARG A 17 2.91 16.56 -8.57
CA ARG A 17 2.04 15.58 -9.25
C ARG A 17 1.32 14.68 -8.26
N ALA A 18 2.01 14.21 -7.22
CA ALA A 18 1.43 13.31 -6.23
C ALA A 18 0.58 14.06 -5.20
N SER A 19 -0.52 13.43 -4.78
CA SER A 19 -1.31 13.87 -3.62
C SER A 19 -0.45 13.90 -2.34
N PRO A 20 -0.85 14.58 -1.25
CA PRO A 20 -0.09 14.58 -0.01
C PRO A 20 0.20 13.17 0.54
N ILE A 21 -0.74 12.23 0.41
CA ILE A 21 -0.53 10.83 0.80
C ILE A 21 0.39 10.10 -0.19
N GLY A 22 0.21 10.34 -1.50
CA GLY A 22 1.08 9.79 -2.53
C GLY A 22 2.54 10.25 -2.39
N GLN A 23 2.78 11.48 -1.94
CA GLN A 23 4.12 11.96 -1.61
C GLN A 23 4.73 11.15 -0.46
N LYS A 24 3.96 10.86 0.60
CA LYS A 24 4.45 10.01 1.70
C LYS A 24 4.74 8.59 1.23
N LEU A 25 3.88 8.00 0.38
CA LEU A 25 4.10 6.68 -0.19
C LEU A 25 5.37 6.62 -1.04
N ILE A 26 5.56 7.58 -1.95
CA ILE A 26 6.75 7.64 -2.81
C ILE A 26 8.01 7.83 -1.94
N ALA A 27 7.96 8.69 -0.92
CA ALA A 27 9.09 8.88 -0.03
C ALA A 27 9.42 7.62 0.78
N ALA A 28 8.40 6.90 1.29
CA ALA A 28 8.58 5.62 1.97
C ALA A 28 9.16 4.55 1.03
N ALA A 29 8.70 4.50 -0.22
CA ALA A 29 9.24 3.60 -1.23
C ALA A 29 10.72 3.88 -1.50
N LEU A 30 11.11 5.15 -1.68
CA LEU A 30 12.50 5.56 -1.89
C LEU A 30 13.39 5.28 -0.67
N ALA A 31 12.82 5.30 0.55
CA ALA A 31 13.53 4.92 1.77
C ALA A 31 13.87 3.41 1.81
N CYS A 32 13.21 2.57 0.99
CA CYS A 32 13.58 1.16 0.81
C CYS A 32 14.83 0.96 -0.08
N GLY A 33 15.52 2.04 -0.49
CA GLY A 33 16.78 1.98 -1.23
C GLY A 33 16.63 1.33 -2.60
N ASP A 34 17.54 0.40 -2.93
CA ASP A 34 17.62 -0.25 -4.24
C ASP A 34 16.32 -0.97 -4.65
N ALA A 35 15.50 -1.42 -3.70
CA ALA A 35 14.20 -2.02 -3.99
C ALA A 35 13.30 -1.07 -4.80
N ALA A 36 13.39 0.24 -4.56
CA ALA A 36 12.65 1.25 -5.34
C ALA A 36 13.08 1.31 -6.80
N HIS A 37 14.24 0.77 -7.16
CA HIS A 37 14.76 0.80 -8.53
C HIS A 37 14.71 -0.57 -9.21
N THR A 38 14.71 -1.65 -8.43
CA THR A 38 15.00 -2.99 -8.93
C THR A 38 13.91 -4.04 -8.68
N ALA A 39 12.96 -3.76 -7.78
CA ALA A 39 11.89 -4.68 -7.42
C ALA A 39 10.63 -4.46 -8.27
N ARG A 40 9.83 -5.53 -8.42
CA ARG A 40 8.45 -5.41 -8.92
C ARG A 40 7.59 -4.70 -7.87
N TYR A 41 6.68 -3.81 -8.28
CA TYR A 41 5.79 -3.17 -7.30
C TYR A 41 4.48 -3.91 -7.15
N VAL A 42 4.01 -4.00 -5.91
CA VAL A 42 2.63 -4.35 -5.60
C VAL A 42 2.04 -3.16 -4.85
N LEU A 43 1.08 -2.46 -5.44
CA LEU A 43 0.35 -1.38 -4.79
C LEU A 43 -0.99 -1.88 -4.27
N ALA A 44 -1.24 -1.73 -2.98
CA ALA A 44 -2.52 -2.03 -2.35
C ALA A 44 -3.11 -0.77 -1.73
N SER A 45 -4.40 -0.54 -1.94
CA SER A 45 -5.13 0.57 -1.32
C SER A 45 -6.62 0.30 -1.38
N GLY A 46 -7.33 0.51 -0.28
CA GLY A 46 -8.78 0.40 -0.21
C GLY A 46 -9.49 1.49 -1.02
N HIS A 47 -9.02 2.73 -0.92
CA HIS A 47 -9.69 3.91 -1.48
C HIS A 47 -9.02 4.47 -2.73
N GLY A 48 -7.76 4.13 -2.98
CA GLY A 48 -6.94 4.74 -4.01
C GLY A 48 -6.81 6.26 -3.84
N GLU A 49 -6.80 6.97 -4.97
CA GLU A 49 -6.79 8.45 -4.99
C GLU A 49 -8.23 9.02 -4.92
N LEU A 50 -8.99 8.62 -3.88
CA LEU A 50 -10.41 9.00 -3.75
C LEU A 50 -10.62 10.52 -3.77
N ALA A 51 -9.84 11.28 -2.99
CA ALA A 51 -9.95 12.74 -2.94
C ALA A 51 -9.77 13.40 -4.32
N ARG A 52 -8.88 12.84 -5.16
CA ARG A 52 -8.67 13.30 -6.54
C ARG A 52 -9.86 12.99 -7.42
N THR A 53 -10.41 11.78 -7.29
CA THR A 53 -11.61 11.35 -8.02
C THR A 53 -12.81 12.23 -7.68
N VAL A 54 -12.99 12.57 -6.40
CA VAL A 54 -14.05 13.50 -5.96
C VAL A 54 -13.87 14.88 -6.58
N GLY A 55 -12.66 15.45 -6.54
CA GLY A 55 -12.39 16.74 -7.18
C GLY A 55 -12.66 16.76 -8.70
N ILE A 56 -12.38 15.65 -9.40
CA ILE A 56 -12.71 15.49 -10.82
C ILE A 56 -14.22 15.49 -11.03
N ILE A 57 -14.98 14.76 -10.21
CA ILE A 57 -16.45 14.72 -10.28
C ILE A 57 -17.03 16.11 -10.01
N ASP A 58 -16.51 16.84 -9.03
CA ASP A 58 -16.98 18.19 -8.70
C ASP A 58 -16.71 19.19 -9.83
N SER A 59 -15.54 19.10 -10.49
CA SER A 59 -15.22 19.91 -11.67
C SER A 59 -16.23 19.66 -12.79
N LEU A 60 -16.53 18.39 -13.07
CA LEU A 60 -17.53 18.00 -14.07
C LEU A 60 -18.93 18.50 -13.72
N ARG A 61 -19.32 18.45 -12.43
CA ARG A 61 -20.62 18.99 -11.97
C ARG A 61 -20.73 20.51 -12.17
N GLN A 62 -19.63 21.23 -12.14
CA GLN A 62 -19.56 22.67 -12.38
C GLN A 62 -19.46 23.02 -13.88
N GLY A 63 -19.43 22.03 -14.77
CA GLY A 63 -19.27 22.23 -16.21
C GLY A 63 -17.83 22.49 -16.64
N GLU A 64 -16.85 22.24 -15.77
CA GLU A 64 -15.44 22.39 -16.04
C GLU A 64 -14.85 21.09 -16.62
N LEU A 65 -13.85 21.22 -17.51
CA LEU A 65 -13.11 20.08 -18.00
C LEU A 65 -12.07 19.65 -16.96
N PRO A 66 -12.01 18.36 -16.58
CA PRO A 66 -11.02 17.90 -15.62
C PRO A 66 -9.61 18.01 -16.21
N SER A 67 -8.65 18.38 -15.37
CA SER A 67 -7.23 18.45 -15.76
C SER A 67 -6.76 17.07 -16.27
N PRO A 68 -6.16 16.98 -17.47
CA PRO A 68 -5.63 15.72 -17.99
C PRO A 68 -4.60 15.06 -17.06
N ALA A 69 -3.82 15.88 -16.34
CA ALA A 69 -2.84 15.40 -15.37
C ALA A 69 -3.51 14.81 -14.12
N GLU A 70 -4.57 15.46 -13.64
CA GLU A 70 -5.37 14.96 -12.50
C GLU A 70 -6.08 13.65 -12.88
N PHE A 71 -6.70 13.60 -14.05
CA PHE A 71 -7.36 12.39 -14.53
C PHE A 71 -6.38 11.22 -14.72
N SER A 72 -5.18 11.48 -15.24
CA SER A 72 -4.16 10.42 -15.43
C SER A 72 -3.65 9.84 -14.11
N LEU A 73 -3.78 10.57 -12.99
CA LEU A 73 -3.34 10.13 -11.66
C LEU A 73 -4.49 9.66 -10.78
N SER A 74 -5.75 9.72 -11.23
CA SER A 74 -6.90 9.22 -10.47
C SER A 74 -7.09 7.70 -10.57
N VAL A 75 -6.46 7.07 -11.58
CA VAL A 75 -6.42 5.61 -11.70
C VAL A 75 -5.66 5.00 -10.53
N HIS A 76 -6.13 3.85 -10.04
CA HIS A 76 -5.62 3.23 -8.80
C HIS A 76 -4.10 2.96 -8.84
N HIS A 77 -3.57 2.56 -9.99
CA HIS A 77 -2.13 2.32 -10.19
C HIS A 77 -1.29 3.59 -10.39
N GLY A 78 -1.89 4.78 -10.38
CA GLY A 78 -1.24 6.04 -10.76
C GLY A 78 0.02 6.35 -9.96
N LEU A 79 0.01 6.08 -8.65
CA LEU A 79 1.19 6.28 -7.79
C LEU A 79 2.33 5.29 -8.10
N ALA A 80 2.01 4.02 -8.37
CA ALA A 80 3.01 3.02 -8.76
C ALA A 80 3.64 3.36 -10.12
N GLY A 81 2.82 3.82 -11.08
CA GLY A 81 3.31 4.32 -12.37
C GLY A 81 4.15 5.60 -12.25
N LEU A 82 3.76 6.53 -11.37
CA LEU A 82 4.54 7.74 -11.12
C LEU A 82 5.89 7.41 -10.49
N LEU A 83 5.92 6.49 -9.53
CA LEU A 83 7.15 6.00 -8.90
C LEU A 83 8.05 5.30 -9.92
N SER A 84 7.51 4.41 -10.76
CA SER A 84 8.31 3.66 -11.73
C SER A 84 8.97 4.57 -12.77
N ILE A 85 8.25 5.59 -13.24
CA ILE A 85 8.81 6.62 -14.14
C ILE A 85 9.93 7.37 -13.43
N HIS A 86 9.74 7.73 -12.16
CA HIS A 86 10.75 8.47 -11.41
C HIS A 86 12.03 7.66 -11.16
N THR A 87 11.89 6.39 -10.79
CA THR A 87 13.03 5.53 -10.45
C THR A 87 13.65 4.84 -11.66
N GLY A 88 13.05 4.99 -12.85
CA GLY A 88 13.45 4.28 -14.07
C GLY A 88 13.16 2.78 -14.01
N ASN A 89 12.32 2.33 -13.08
CA ASN A 89 12.03 0.93 -12.83
C ASN A 89 11.10 0.36 -13.92
N ARG A 90 11.54 -0.73 -14.57
CA ARG A 90 10.82 -1.40 -15.67
C ARG A 90 10.36 -2.82 -15.34
N ARG A 91 10.38 -3.22 -14.06
CA ARG A 91 9.93 -4.55 -13.59
C ARG A 91 8.41 -4.75 -13.64
N GLY A 92 7.66 -3.66 -13.83
CA GLY A 92 6.20 -3.68 -13.84
C GLY A 92 5.60 -3.50 -12.44
N HIS A 93 4.27 -3.38 -12.39
CA HIS A 93 3.54 -3.20 -11.15
C HIS A 93 2.11 -3.78 -11.23
N THR A 94 1.64 -4.35 -10.12
CA THR A 94 0.22 -4.68 -9.90
C THR A 94 -0.38 -3.62 -8.96
N ALA A 95 -1.65 -3.25 -9.16
CA ALA A 95 -2.40 -2.42 -8.23
C ALA A 95 -3.73 -3.11 -7.86
N LEU A 96 -4.04 -3.21 -6.57
CA LEU A 96 -5.21 -3.92 -6.07
C LEU A 96 -5.98 -3.14 -5.00
N ALA A 97 -7.28 -3.40 -4.96
CA ALA A 97 -8.21 -2.88 -3.97
C ALA A 97 -9.11 -4.02 -3.49
N ALA A 98 -9.20 -4.19 -2.18
CA ALA A 98 -10.02 -5.21 -1.54
C ALA A 98 -10.75 -4.69 -0.29
N GLY A 99 -10.93 -3.37 -0.17
CA GLY A 99 -11.50 -2.73 1.03
C GLY A 99 -10.57 -2.90 2.24
N PRO A 100 -11.10 -3.20 3.45
CA PRO A 100 -10.27 -3.42 4.65
C PRO A 100 -9.25 -4.56 4.52
N ASP A 101 -9.45 -5.49 3.57
CA ASP A 101 -8.53 -6.59 3.30
C ASP A 101 -7.39 -6.22 2.34
N SER A 102 -7.33 -4.97 1.83
CA SER A 102 -6.38 -4.56 0.78
C SER A 102 -4.92 -4.82 1.16
N PHE A 103 -4.53 -4.51 2.39
CA PHE A 103 -3.17 -4.79 2.85
C PHE A 103 -2.84 -6.29 2.87
N GLY A 104 -3.76 -7.12 3.38
CA GLY A 104 -3.56 -8.57 3.42
C GLY A 104 -3.46 -9.20 2.02
N PHE A 105 -4.32 -8.76 1.09
CA PHE A 105 -4.20 -9.16 -0.31
C PHE A 105 -2.93 -8.61 -0.98
N GLY A 106 -2.45 -7.43 -0.58
CA GLY A 106 -1.14 -6.90 -0.98
C GLY A 106 0.01 -7.83 -0.59
N LEU A 107 0.03 -8.30 0.66
CA LEU A 107 1.00 -9.30 1.12
C LEU A 107 0.87 -10.62 0.37
N LEU A 108 -0.36 -11.09 0.11
CA LEU A 108 -0.60 -12.31 -0.64
C LEU A 108 -0.10 -12.21 -2.08
N GLU A 109 -0.40 -11.11 -2.78
CA GLU A 109 0.09 -10.84 -4.14
C GLU A 109 1.62 -10.76 -4.18
N ALA A 110 2.23 -10.13 -3.18
CA ALA A 110 3.69 -10.08 -3.09
C ALA A 110 4.30 -11.48 -2.87
N ALA A 111 3.72 -12.28 -1.98
CA ALA A 111 4.15 -13.66 -1.75
C ALA A 111 3.95 -14.53 -3.00
N ALA A 112 2.84 -14.37 -3.71
CA ALA A 112 2.57 -15.08 -4.97
C ALA A 112 3.57 -14.68 -6.06
N SER A 113 3.88 -13.38 -6.18
CA SER A 113 4.87 -12.87 -7.13
C SER A 113 6.27 -13.44 -6.85
N LEU A 114 6.68 -13.50 -5.58
CA LEU A 114 7.94 -14.12 -5.17
C LEU A 114 7.95 -15.64 -5.42
N ALA A 115 6.83 -16.33 -5.24
CA ALA A 115 6.74 -17.75 -5.55
C ALA A 115 6.81 -18.02 -7.06
N GLU A 116 6.25 -17.13 -7.88
CA GLU A 116 6.30 -17.21 -9.34
C GLU A 116 7.71 -16.91 -9.86
N THR A 117 8.38 -15.88 -9.34
CA THR A 117 9.72 -15.46 -9.75
C THR A 117 10.61 -15.15 -8.53
N PRO A 118 11.23 -16.17 -7.89
CA PRO A 118 12.00 -15.99 -6.66
C PRO A 118 13.21 -15.05 -6.78
N SER A 119 13.76 -14.90 -7.99
CA SER A 119 14.90 -14.02 -8.25
C SER A 119 14.52 -12.54 -8.42
N GLU A 120 13.23 -12.22 -8.43
CA GLU A 120 12.73 -10.84 -8.55
C GLU A 120 12.12 -10.38 -7.22
N PRO A 121 12.77 -9.47 -6.49
CA PRO A 121 12.21 -8.95 -5.24
C PRO A 121 10.94 -8.14 -5.50
N VAL A 122 10.12 -8.01 -4.46
CA VAL A 122 8.87 -7.24 -4.50
C VAL A 122 8.94 -6.07 -3.53
N LEU A 123 8.55 -4.89 -3.99
CA LEU A 123 8.27 -3.74 -3.13
C LEU A 123 6.75 -3.61 -2.97
N LEU A 124 6.26 -4.04 -1.81
CA LEU A 124 4.87 -3.84 -1.43
C LEU A 124 4.68 -2.41 -0.95
N LEU A 125 3.77 -1.70 -1.60
CA LEU A 125 3.36 -0.35 -1.33
C LEU A 125 1.91 -0.41 -0.86
N TYR A 126 1.64 0.08 0.34
CA TYR A 126 0.28 0.21 0.85
C TYR A 126 0.02 1.64 1.29
N THR A 127 -1.13 2.17 0.91
CA THR A 127 -1.56 3.48 1.35
C THR A 127 -3.07 3.57 1.43
N ASP A 128 -3.58 4.34 2.38
CA ASP A 128 -4.95 4.85 2.37
C ASP A 128 -5.00 6.19 3.11
N ALA A 129 -5.87 7.08 2.64
CA ALA A 129 -6.13 8.38 3.26
C ALA A 129 -7.61 8.43 3.71
N PRO A 130 -7.95 9.27 4.70
CA PRO A 130 -9.33 9.49 5.09
C PRO A 130 -10.18 9.87 3.87
N MET A 131 -11.39 9.30 3.78
CA MET A 131 -12.33 9.70 2.74
C MET A 131 -12.69 11.19 2.90
N PRO A 132 -12.94 11.92 1.79
CA PRO A 132 -13.52 13.27 1.85
C PRO A 132 -14.82 13.31 2.67
N ASP A 133 -15.17 14.48 3.22
CA ASP A 133 -16.30 14.62 4.14
C ASP A 133 -17.65 14.32 3.48
N GLU A 134 -17.76 14.50 2.17
CA GLU A 134 -18.92 14.12 1.36
C GLU A 134 -19.21 12.61 1.43
N TYR A 135 -18.19 11.81 1.76
CA TYR A 135 -18.26 10.36 1.91
C TYR A 135 -18.27 9.89 3.37
N ALA A 136 -18.39 10.82 4.34
CA ALA A 136 -18.46 10.48 5.76
C ALA A 136 -19.49 9.37 6.10
N PRO A 137 -20.70 9.31 5.47
CA PRO A 137 -21.65 8.22 5.73
C PRO A 137 -21.18 6.81 5.33
N PHE A 138 -20.13 6.69 4.53
CA PHE A 138 -19.57 5.42 4.06
C PHE A 138 -18.31 5.01 4.82
N ARG A 139 -17.80 5.85 5.73
CA ARG A 139 -16.65 5.53 6.57
C ARG A 139 -16.97 4.33 7.46
N THR A 140 -15.99 3.45 7.62
CA THR A 140 -16.00 2.26 8.44
C THR A 140 -15.05 2.42 9.62
N ALA A 141 -15.07 1.51 10.59
CA ALA A 141 -14.09 1.51 11.69
C ALA A 141 -12.64 1.44 11.17
N ALA A 142 -12.41 0.84 9.99
CA ALA A 142 -11.08 0.79 9.39
C ALA A 142 -10.56 2.16 8.94
N ASP A 143 -11.46 3.11 8.69
CA ASP A 143 -11.10 4.47 8.27
C ASP A 143 -10.57 5.34 9.42
N GLU A 144 -10.83 4.96 10.67
CA GLU A 144 -10.33 5.66 11.87
C GLU A 144 -8.81 5.52 12.02
N ALA A 145 -8.23 4.46 11.45
CA ALA A 145 -6.79 4.20 11.45
C ALA A 145 -6.01 4.95 10.34
N LEU A 146 -6.70 5.77 9.52
CA LEU A 146 -6.12 6.49 8.40
C LEU A 146 -5.75 7.94 8.79
N PRO A 147 -4.75 8.56 8.12
CA PRO A 147 -3.97 8.06 6.99
C PRO A 147 -2.90 7.03 7.40
N LEU A 148 -2.64 6.08 6.52
CA LEU A 148 -1.59 5.08 6.71
C LEU A 148 -0.79 4.87 5.42
N VAL A 149 0.52 4.74 5.57
CA VAL A 149 1.48 4.42 4.50
C VAL A 149 2.42 3.34 5.00
N VAL A 150 2.63 2.31 4.20
CA VAL A 150 3.57 1.23 4.47
C VAL A 150 4.31 0.90 3.17
N ALA A 151 5.64 0.77 3.27
CA ALA A 151 6.48 0.27 2.19
C ALA A 151 7.33 -0.88 2.74
N LEU A 152 7.30 -2.04 2.08
CA LEU A 152 8.02 -3.24 2.50
C LEU A 152 8.79 -3.82 1.31
N ALA A 153 10.11 -3.88 1.43
CA ALA A 153 10.94 -4.64 0.51
C ALA A 153 10.94 -6.11 0.93
N LEU A 154 10.51 -6.98 0.02
CA LEU A 154 10.33 -8.41 0.24
C LEU A 154 11.23 -9.17 -0.74
N GLY A 155 12.04 -10.08 -0.21
CA GLY A 155 12.89 -10.98 -0.97
C GLY A 155 12.44 -12.44 -0.84
N PRO A 156 13.13 -13.38 -1.52
CA PRO A 156 12.84 -14.80 -1.39
C PRO A 156 13.14 -15.29 0.04
N ALA A 157 12.45 -16.35 0.47
CA ALA A 157 12.50 -16.86 1.84
C ALA A 157 13.86 -17.46 2.26
N ASP A 158 14.70 -17.84 1.29
CA ASP A 158 16.07 -18.33 1.47
C ASP A 158 17.13 -17.21 1.39
N GLY A 159 16.69 -15.95 1.25
CA GLY A 159 17.55 -14.78 1.21
C GLY A 159 18.01 -14.29 2.59
N GLU A 160 18.72 -13.16 2.59
CA GLU A 160 19.09 -12.46 3.83
C GLU A 160 17.84 -11.82 4.45
N GLY A 161 17.38 -12.35 5.59
CA GLY A 161 16.25 -11.79 6.32
C GLY A 161 15.53 -12.80 7.19
N GLU A 162 14.41 -12.37 7.76
CA GLU A 162 13.51 -13.23 8.50
C GLU A 162 12.42 -13.76 7.56
N GLY A 163 12.30 -15.09 7.48
CA GLY A 163 11.21 -15.72 6.75
C GLY A 163 9.87 -15.48 7.44
N LEU A 164 8.82 -15.21 6.67
CA LEU A 164 7.47 -15.03 7.17
C LEU A 164 6.50 -15.97 6.44
N ALA A 165 5.61 -16.59 7.18
CA ALA A 165 4.51 -17.38 6.66
C ALA A 165 3.19 -16.60 6.78
N LEU A 166 2.47 -16.51 5.67
CA LEU A 166 1.11 -15.95 5.57
C LEU A 166 0.09 -17.08 5.42
N GLN A 167 -0.95 -17.05 6.24
CA GLN A 167 -2.13 -17.90 6.07
C GLN A 167 -3.38 -17.01 6.12
N CYS A 168 -4.38 -17.35 5.31
CA CYS A 168 -5.67 -16.70 5.35
C CYS A 168 -6.80 -17.72 5.25
N ALA A 169 -7.91 -17.45 5.93
CA ALA A 169 -9.13 -18.25 5.86
C ALA A 169 -10.35 -17.33 5.86
N PRO A 170 -11.53 -17.77 5.36
CA PRO A 170 -12.77 -17.02 5.51
C PRO A 170 -13.01 -16.62 6.96
N ALA A 171 -13.37 -15.35 7.20
CA ALA A 171 -13.58 -14.84 8.54
C ALA A 171 -14.72 -15.58 9.25
N ALA A 172 -14.47 -16.08 10.46
CA ALA A 172 -15.43 -16.88 11.23
C ALA A 172 -16.54 -16.04 11.94
N GLY A 173 -16.69 -14.76 11.58
CA GLY A 173 -17.59 -13.79 12.22
C GLY A 173 -16.95 -12.99 13.35
N GLY A 174 -17.64 -11.94 13.81
CA GLY A 174 -17.15 -10.98 14.81
C GLY A 174 -16.67 -9.65 14.19
N PRO A 175 -16.32 -8.65 15.01
CA PRO A 175 -15.88 -7.36 14.51
C PRO A 175 -14.53 -7.49 13.80
N ALA A 176 -14.40 -6.81 12.66
CA ALA A 176 -13.11 -6.66 11.98
C ALA A 176 -12.15 -5.81 12.83
N ALA A 177 -10.85 -6.04 12.65
CA ALA A 177 -9.81 -5.21 13.21
C ALA A 177 -9.85 -3.81 12.59
N GLU A 178 -9.36 -2.82 13.34
CA GLU A 178 -9.24 -1.43 12.85
C GLU A 178 -8.27 -1.35 11.66
N SER A 179 -7.16 -2.09 11.65
CA SER A 179 -6.26 -2.09 10.51
C SER A 179 -5.35 -3.32 10.47
N THR A 180 -5.58 -4.16 9.47
CA THR A 180 -4.71 -5.30 9.16
C THR A 180 -3.26 -4.86 8.91
N ALA A 181 -3.04 -3.68 8.33
CA ALA A 181 -1.71 -3.12 8.13
C ALA A 181 -1.03 -2.76 9.46
N LEU A 182 -1.73 -2.09 10.39
CA LEU A 182 -1.16 -1.78 11.70
C LEU A 182 -0.88 -3.02 12.52
N ASP A 183 -1.77 -4.01 12.50
CA ASP A 183 -1.57 -5.27 13.22
C ASP A 183 -0.36 -6.04 12.69
N PHE A 184 -0.15 -6.03 11.38
CA PHE A 184 1.05 -6.60 10.78
C PHE A 184 2.32 -5.82 11.16
N MET A 185 2.28 -4.48 11.13
CA MET A 185 3.44 -3.68 11.54
C MET A 185 3.79 -3.88 13.02
N ARG A 186 2.78 -3.99 13.89
CA ARG A 186 2.96 -4.35 15.31
C ARG A 186 3.61 -5.73 15.45
N PHE A 187 3.16 -6.71 14.67
CA PHE A 187 3.77 -8.04 14.62
C PHE A 187 5.24 -8.01 14.17
N LEU A 188 5.56 -7.29 13.10
CA LEU A 188 6.93 -7.15 12.60
C LEU A 188 7.84 -6.51 13.65
N LEU A 189 7.42 -5.39 14.24
CA LEU A 189 8.24 -4.58 15.14
C LEU A 189 8.36 -5.16 16.54
N SER A 190 7.39 -5.94 17.01
CA SER A 190 7.40 -6.51 18.36
C SER A 190 8.27 -7.77 18.50
N GLY A 191 8.66 -8.41 17.41
CA GLY A 191 9.33 -9.71 17.48
C GLY A 191 8.40 -10.87 17.85
N ALA A 192 7.08 -10.66 17.93
CA ALA A 192 6.14 -11.72 18.29
C ALA A 192 6.21 -12.90 17.30
N PRO A 193 6.15 -14.17 17.76
CA PRO A 193 6.27 -15.33 16.87
C PRO A 193 5.09 -15.49 15.92
N ARG A 194 3.93 -14.93 16.29
CA ARG A 194 2.68 -15.02 15.55
C ARG A 194 1.81 -13.80 15.84
N ALA A 195 1.04 -13.39 14.84
CA ALA A 195 -0.09 -12.49 15.02
C ALA A 195 -1.27 -12.89 14.11
N THR A 196 -2.42 -12.32 14.43
CA THR A 196 -3.65 -12.49 13.66
C THR A 196 -4.36 -11.16 13.50
N SER A 197 -4.95 -10.90 12.35
CA SER A 197 -5.86 -9.77 12.12
C SER A 197 -7.12 -10.27 11.44
N ARG A 198 -8.27 -9.76 11.86
CA ARG A 198 -9.54 -10.01 11.18
C ARG A 198 -9.80 -8.89 10.18
N GLY A 199 -9.78 -9.21 8.89
CA GLY A 199 -10.27 -8.31 7.85
C GLY A 199 -11.78 -8.38 7.68
N ALA A 200 -12.30 -7.81 6.59
CA ALA A 200 -13.74 -7.80 6.33
C ALA A 200 -14.24 -9.17 5.84
N ARG A 201 -13.41 -9.90 5.09
CA ARG A 201 -13.75 -11.22 4.53
C ARG A 201 -12.82 -12.34 5.00
N LEU A 202 -11.59 -12.02 5.38
CA LEU A 202 -10.58 -13.01 5.74
C LEU A 202 -10.02 -12.78 7.14
N ASP A 203 -9.79 -13.87 7.86
CA ASP A 203 -8.88 -13.89 9.01
C ASP A 203 -7.46 -14.13 8.48
N TRP A 204 -6.57 -13.18 8.78
CA TRP A 204 -5.16 -13.19 8.40
C TRP A 204 -4.31 -13.69 9.57
N VAL A 205 -3.37 -14.59 9.29
CA VAL A 205 -2.43 -15.13 10.27
C VAL A 205 -1.02 -15.00 9.72
N TRP A 206 -0.14 -14.39 10.51
CA TRP A 206 1.28 -14.24 10.20
C TRP A 206 2.12 -14.97 11.23
N ARG A 207 3.19 -15.62 10.79
CA ARG A 207 4.15 -16.31 11.64
C ARG A 207 5.57 -16.07 11.14
N ARG A 208 6.52 -16.03 12.06
CA ARG A 208 7.95 -16.10 11.72
C ARG A 208 8.25 -17.54 11.33
N ALA A 209 8.92 -17.73 10.19
CA ALA A 209 9.37 -19.04 9.76
C ALA A 209 10.60 -19.44 10.59
N ASP A 210 10.67 -20.70 10.98
CA ASP A 210 11.79 -21.29 11.73
C ASP A 210 13.03 -21.48 10.83
#